data_AF-A0A067DGS4-F1
#
_entry.id   AF-A0A067DGS4-F1
#
_cell.length_a   1.000
_cell.length_b   1.000
_cell.length_c   1.000
_cell.angle_alpha   90.00
_cell.angle_beta   90.00
_cell.angle_gamma   90.00
#
_symmetry.space_group_name_H-M   'P 1'
#
loop_
_entity.id
_entity.type
_entity.pdbx_description
1 polymer ?
#
loop_
_entity_poly.entity_id
_entity_poly.type
_entity_poly.pdbx_seq_one_letter_code
_entity_poly.pdbx_strand_id
1 'polypeptide(L)'
;MADNPTEGILEQLRLGVAKFELVSSPVASISNPNSQTFPTAFHRDSNNLFFARIGPPLGGGSPAMKKVERYSVQRVTGDGRCLFRALVKGMALNKGITLNSRDEREDADDLRMAVKEVICDSGSERRQYEEALIAITIDESLKRYCQRIGRSDFWGGESELLVSTC
;
A
#
# COMPACT_ATOMS: atom_id res chain seq x y z
N MET A 1 -11.01 28.84 38.26
CA MET A 1 -10.24 27.90 37.41
C MET A 1 -11.19 26.79 36.99
N ALA A 2 -11.54 26.71 35.72
CA ALA A 2 -12.34 25.60 35.19
C ALA A 2 -11.35 24.62 34.54
N ASP A 3 -11.21 23.42 35.13
CA ASP A 3 -10.46 22.32 34.53
C ASP A 3 -11.08 21.96 33.20
N ASN A 4 -10.28 22.01 32.13
CA ASN A 4 -10.72 21.57 30.81
C ASN A 4 -10.66 20.03 30.79
N PRO A 5 -11.81 19.32 30.74
CA PRO A 5 -11.84 17.86 30.83
C PRO A 5 -11.07 17.15 29.71
N THR A 6 -10.69 17.86 28.65
CA THR A 6 -9.89 17.32 27.54
C THR A 6 -8.42 17.12 27.89
N GLU A 7 -7.84 17.92 28.80
CA GLU A 7 -6.41 17.80 29.16
C GLU A 7 -6.12 16.52 29.94
N GLY A 8 -7.02 16.13 30.85
CA GLY A 8 -6.87 14.90 31.63
C GLY A 8 -6.86 13.63 30.77
N ILE A 9 -7.65 13.60 29.70
CA ILE A 9 -7.71 12.46 28.78
C ILE A 9 -6.42 12.35 27.96
N LEU A 10 -5.91 13.48 27.46
CA LEU A 10 -4.67 13.52 26.69
C LEU A 10 -3.46 13.06 27.54
N GLU A 11 -3.41 13.43 28.81
CA GLU A 11 -2.35 12.99 29.72
C GLU A 11 -2.44 11.48 30.01
N GLN A 12 -3.66 10.92 30.15
CA GLN A 12 -3.84 9.47 30.31
C GLN A 12 -3.41 8.67 29.08
N LEU A 13 -3.67 9.20 27.87
CA LEU A 13 -3.18 8.61 26.62
C LEU A 13 -1.64 8.65 26.58
N ARG A 14 -1.05 9.78 26.95
CA ARG A 14 0.41 9.97 26.98
C ARG A 14 1.10 9.02 27.96
N LEU A 15 0.50 8.80 29.12
CA LEU A 15 1.01 7.92 30.17
C LEU A 15 0.67 6.43 29.93
N GLY A 16 -0.08 6.09 28.88
CA GLY A 16 -0.46 4.72 28.55
C GLY A 16 -1.43 4.07 29.53
N VAL A 17 -2.15 4.87 30.32
CA VAL A 17 -3.08 4.40 31.36
C VAL A 17 -4.56 4.53 30.96
N ALA A 18 -4.81 5.07 29.75
CA ALA A 18 -6.16 5.20 29.22
C ALA A 18 -6.82 3.82 29.03
N LYS A 19 -8.06 3.68 29.50
CA LYS A 19 -8.88 2.48 29.34
C LYS A 19 -9.92 2.70 28.26
N PHE A 20 -10.06 1.72 27.37
CA PHE A 20 -11.05 1.75 26.30
C PHE A 20 -12.08 0.65 26.53
N GLU A 21 -13.36 0.98 26.32
CA GLU A 21 -14.44 0.02 26.36
C GLU A 21 -15.10 -0.06 24.99
N LEU A 22 -15.39 -1.29 24.56
CA LEU A 22 -16.14 -1.55 23.32
C LEU A 22 -17.62 -1.30 23.59
N VAL A 23 -18.14 -0.19 23.08
CA VAL A 23 -19.57 0.13 23.19
C VAL A 23 -20.32 -0.55 22.05
N SER A 24 -21.34 -1.34 22.40
CA SER A 24 -22.16 -2.11 21.45
C SER A 24 -23.16 -1.27 20.64
N SER A 25 -23.26 0.03 20.90
CA SER A 25 -24.13 0.95 20.19
C SER A 25 -23.37 2.20 19.75
N PRO A 26 -23.65 2.73 18.54
CA PRO A 26 -23.00 3.95 18.08
C PRO A 26 -23.41 5.12 18.97
N VAL A 27 -22.42 5.78 19.57
CA VAL A 27 -22.63 7.04 20.30
C VAL A 27 -23.04 8.11 19.28
N ALA A 28 -24.08 8.88 19.61
CA ALA A 28 -24.56 9.98 18.76
C ALA A 28 -23.38 10.90 18.43
N SER A 29 -23.13 11.08 17.13
CA SER A 29 -22.09 11.98 16.64
C SER A 29 -22.36 13.39 17.15
N ILE A 30 -21.32 14.10 17.59
CA ILE A 30 -21.39 15.52 17.93
C ILE A 30 -21.55 16.29 16.60
N SER A 31 -22.75 16.23 16.04
CA SER A 31 -23.17 17.02 14.89
C SER A 31 -24.32 17.90 15.34
N ASN A 32 -24.14 19.21 15.16
CA ASN A 32 -25.05 20.30 15.52
C ASN A 32 -26.56 19.96 15.34
N PRO A 33 -27.43 20.50 16.21
CA PRO A 33 -28.86 20.26 16.15
C PRO A 33 -29.48 21.14 15.05
N ASN A 34 -29.50 20.65 13.82
CA ASN A 34 -30.48 21.06 12.81
C ASN A 34 -30.33 20.21 11.55
N SER A 35 -31.10 19.11 11.45
CA SER A 35 -32.04 18.90 10.35
C SER A 35 -32.67 17.50 10.42
N GLN A 36 -33.95 17.50 10.77
CA GLN A 36 -35.04 16.75 10.13
C GLN A 36 -34.91 15.22 10.02
N THR A 37 -35.56 14.59 10.99
CA THR A 37 -36.26 13.31 10.97
C THR A 37 -36.75 12.85 9.59
N PHE A 38 -36.33 11.65 9.18
CA PHE A 38 -37.12 10.79 8.28
C PHE A 38 -37.06 9.34 8.78
N PRO A 39 -38.21 8.67 9.00
CA PRO A 39 -38.25 7.30 9.47
C PRO A 39 -38.18 6.35 8.27
N THR A 40 -37.15 5.52 8.20
CA THR A 40 -37.22 4.30 7.39
C THR A 40 -36.95 3.11 8.28
N ALA A 41 -38.06 2.47 8.67
CA ALA A 41 -38.07 1.18 9.31
C ALA A 41 -37.48 0.13 8.37
N PHE A 42 -36.36 -0.47 8.77
CA PHE A 42 -36.00 -1.81 8.34
C PHE A 42 -35.47 -2.57 9.56
N HIS A 43 -36.37 -3.33 10.17
CA HIS A 43 -36.01 -4.48 10.98
C HIS A 43 -35.19 -5.43 10.11
N ARG A 44 -33.91 -5.64 10.44
CA ARG A 44 -33.23 -6.91 10.16
C ARG A 44 -32.13 -7.14 11.18
N ASP A 45 -32.23 -8.29 11.81
CA ASP A 45 -31.46 -8.76 12.94
C ASP A 45 -29.94 -8.75 12.75
N SER A 46 -29.28 -8.59 13.90
CA SER A 46 -27.89 -8.87 14.26
C SER A 46 -27.04 -9.62 13.23
N ASN A 47 -26.01 -8.94 12.72
CA ASN A 47 -24.61 -9.32 12.92
C ASN A 47 -23.69 -8.29 12.24
N ASN A 48 -22.98 -7.50 13.06
CA ASN A 48 -21.70 -6.84 12.81
C ASN A 48 -21.31 -6.59 11.33
N LEU A 49 -21.81 -5.50 10.76
CA LEU A 49 -21.32 -4.98 9.48
C LEU A 49 -20.39 -3.79 9.76
N PHE A 50 -19.15 -4.10 10.16
CA PHE A 50 -18.05 -3.16 10.02
C PHE A 50 -17.56 -3.17 8.56
N PHE A 51 -17.20 -1.98 8.10
CA PHE A 51 -16.62 -1.61 6.79
C PHE A 51 -17.61 -1.36 5.64
N ALA A 52 -17.35 -0.24 4.96
CA ALA A 52 -18.22 0.49 4.06
C ALA A 52 -18.81 -0.36 2.91
N ARG A 53 -20.13 -0.24 2.71
CA ARG A 53 -20.81 -0.74 1.52
C ARG A 53 -20.76 0.34 0.42
N ILE A 54 -19.92 0.14 -0.60
CA ILE A 54 -20.00 0.96 -1.83
C ILE A 54 -21.26 0.53 -2.59
N GLY A 55 -22.32 1.34 -2.48
CA GLY A 55 -23.51 1.21 -3.33
C GLY A 55 -23.29 1.77 -4.74
N PRO A 56 -24.12 1.41 -5.73
CA PRO A 56 -24.04 2.01 -7.06
C PRO A 56 -24.37 3.51 -6.98
N PRO A 57 -23.73 4.35 -7.80
CA PRO A 57 -23.89 5.80 -7.70
C PRO A 57 -25.30 6.21 -8.13
N LEU A 58 -26.10 6.70 -7.18
CA LEU A 58 -27.26 7.54 -7.48
C LEU A 58 -26.75 8.82 -8.13
N GLY A 59 -27.23 9.10 -9.33
CA GLY A 59 -26.69 10.09 -10.26
C GLY A 59 -26.39 11.45 -9.65
N GLY A 60 -25.16 11.92 -9.88
CA GLY A 60 -24.67 13.23 -9.44
C GLY A 60 -23.18 13.19 -9.12
N GLY A 61 -22.34 12.83 -10.10
CA GLY A 61 -20.89 12.72 -9.89
C GLY A 61 -20.25 14.08 -9.59
N SER A 62 -19.58 14.18 -8.43
CA SER A 62 -18.73 15.33 -8.11
C SER A 62 -17.57 15.46 -9.11
N PRO A 63 -17.04 16.67 -9.37
CA PRO A 63 -15.87 16.88 -10.25
C PRO A 63 -14.64 16.04 -9.88
N ALA A 64 -14.53 15.61 -8.62
CA ALA A 64 -13.49 14.70 -8.12
C ALA A 64 -13.53 13.28 -8.75
N MET A 65 -14.65 12.87 -9.37
CA MET A 65 -14.74 11.60 -10.11
C MET A 65 -14.23 11.71 -11.56
N LYS A 66 -13.81 12.89 -12.04
CA LYS A 66 -13.31 13.05 -13.42
C LYS A 66 -11.94 12.39 -13.67
N LYS A 67 -11.20 12.02 -12.62
CA LYS A 67 -9.99 11.19 -12.75
C LYS A 67 -10.17 9.87 -12.00
N VAL A 68 -11.21 9.11 -12.35
CA VAL A 68 -11.23 7.69 -11.99
C VAL A 68 -10.17 6.99 -12.83
N GLU A 69 -8.99 6.82 -12.25
CA GLU A 69 -7.98 5.92 -12.80
C GLU A 69 -8.57 4.52 -12.79
N ARG A 70 -8.84 3.97 -13.98
CA ARG A 70 -9.38 2.62 -14.12
C ARG A 70 -8.22 1.65 -14.07
N TYR A 71 -8.05 0.98 -12.95
CA TYR A 71 -7.08 -0.11 -12.85
C TYR A 71 -7.75 -1.44 -13.17
N SER A 72 -6.96 -2.35 -13.73
CA SER A 72 -7.33 -3.75 -13.89
C SER A 72 -6.26 -4.62 -13.23
N VAL A 73 -6.68 -5.69 -12.57
CA VAL A 73 -5.73 -6.61 -11.91
C VAL A 73 -5.14 -7.52 -12.97
N GLN A 74 -3.82 -7.48 -13.10
CA GLN A 74 -3.04 -8.35 -13.98
C GLN A 74 -2.28 -9.37 -13.15
N ARG A 75 -2.56 -10.65 -13.36
CA ARG A 75 -1.91 -11.73 -12.60
C ARG A 75 -0.50 -11.99 -13.14
N VAL A 76 0.40 -12.35 -12.22
CA VAL A 76 1.77 -12.79 -12.52
C VAL A 76 2.02 -14.14 -11.85
N THR A 77 3.00 -14.88 -12.35
CA THR A 77 3.41 -16.17 -11.79
C THR A 77 4.10 -15.98 -10.44
N GLY A 78 3.76 -16.83 -9.46
CA GLY A 78 4.38 -16.85 -8.13
C GLY A 78 5.62 -17.74 -8.03
N ASP A 79 6.64 -17.48 -8.85
CA ASP A 79 7.89 -18.26 -8.94
C ASP A 79 9.10 -17.57 -8.26
N GLY A 80 8.81 -16.69 -7.31
CA GLY A 80 9.80 -15.85 -6.62
C GLY A 80 10.14 -14.55 -7.33
N ARG A 81 9.77 -14.38 -8.61
CA ARG A 81 10.02 -13.15 -9.40
C ARG A 81 8.81 -12.22 -9.47
N CYS A 82 7.81 -12.41 -8.62
CA CYS A 82 6.49 -11.80 -8.78
C CYS A 82 6.55 -10.26 -8.83
N LEU A 83 7.41 -9.61 -8.03
CA LEU A 83 7.61 -8.16 -8.10
C LEU A 83 8.12 -7.72 -9.48
N PHE A 84 9.23 -8.30 -9.93
CA PHE A 84 9.86 -7.94 -11.20
C PHE A 84 8.94 -8.25 -12.39
N ARG A 85 8.25 -9.39 -12.38
CA ARG A 85 7.23 -9.75 -13.38
C ARG A 85 6.11 -8.72 -13.42
N ALA A 86 5.63 -8.25 -12.26
CA ALA A 86 4.57 -7.25 -12.20
C ALA A 86 5.03 -5.91 -12.78
N LEU A 87 6.28 -5.50 -12.49
CA LEU A 87 6.85 -4.26 -13.00
C LEU A 87 7.02 -4.30 -14.52
N VAL A 88 7.64 -5.35 -15.04
CA VAL A 88 7.83 -5.59 -16.48
C VAL A 88 6.49 -5.62 -17.22
N LYS A 89 5.50 -6.34 -16.68
CA LYS A 89 4.16 -6.41 -17.26
C LYS A 89 3.48 -5.04 -17.27
N GLY A 90 3.60 -4.26 -16.20
CA GLY A 90 3.11 -2.88 -16.15
C GLY A 90 3.79 -1.97 -17.17
N MET A 91 5.12 -2.06 -17.31
CA MET A 91 5.89 -1.30 -18.30
C MET A 91 5.50 -1.66 -19.73
N ALA A 92 5.29 -2.94 -20.04
CA ALA A 92 4.83 -3.38 -21.34
C ALA A 92 3.41 -2.87 -21.65
N LEU A 93 2.49 -2.96 -20.69
CA LEU A 93 1.13 -2.44 -20.83
C LEU A 93 1.10 -0.92 -21.07
N ASN A 94 1.95 -0.16 -20.38
CA ASN A 94 2.11 1.28 -20.61
C ASN A 94 2.58 1.61 -22.04
N LYS A 95 3.31 0.69 -22.68
CA LYS A 95 3.78 0.79 -24.07
C LYS A 95 2.81 0.14 -25.07
N GLY A 96 1.68 -0.42 -24.63
CA GLY A 96 0.75 -1.17 -25.48
C GLY A 96 1.30 -2.49 -26.00
N ILE A 97 2.33 -3.04 -25.35
CA ILE A 97 2.97 -4.30 -25.72
C ILE A 97 2.37 -5.44 -24.90
N THR A 98 1.98 -6.53 -25.56
CA THR A 98 1.60 -7.79 -24.91
C THR A 98 2.80 -8.71 -24.76
N LEU A 99 3.13 -9.07 -23.52
CA LEU A 99 4.18 -10.04 -23.20
C LEU A 99 3.62 -11.45 -23.06
N ASN A 100 4.35 -12.44 -23.58
CA ASN A 100 4.10 -13.84 -23.26
C ASN A 100 4.79 -14.22 -21.92
N SER A 101 4.48 -15.38 -21.36
CA SER A 101 4.99 -15.78 -20.03
C SER A 101 6.51 -15.96 -19.97
N ARG A 102 7.14 -16.33 -21.10
CA ARG A 102 8.58 -16.51 -21.22
C ARG A 102 9.28 -15.15 -21.28
N ASP A 103 8.82 -14.25 -22.13
CA ASP A 103 9.37 -12.89 -22.23
C ASP A 103 9.22 -12.15 -20.88
N GLU A 104 8.05 -12.26 -20.23
CA GLU A 104 7.81 -11.70 -18.88
C GLU A 104 8.82 -12.23 -17.86
N ARG A 105 9.30 -13.47 -18.01
CA ARG A 105 10.30 -14.07 -17.11
C ARG A 105 11.70 -13.56 -17.42
N GLU A 106 12.08 -13.54 -18.70
CA GLU A 106 13.42 -13.14 -19.15
C GLU A 106 13.64 -11.66 -18.82
N ASP A 107 12.70 -10.78 -19.18
CA ASP A 107 12.73 -9.36 -18.85
C ASP A 107 12.76 -9.11 -17.32
N ALA A 108 12.08 -9.94 -16.53
CA ALA A 108 12.08 -9.84 -15.07
C ALA A 108 13.43 -10.26 -14.46
N ASP A 109 14.09 -11.28 -15.03
CA ASP A 109 15.44 -11.68 -14.63
C ASP A 109 16.47 -10.60 -15.04
N ASP A 110 16.31 -9.98 -16.20
CA ASP A 110 17.16 -8.87 -16.65
C ASP A 110 17.02 -7.64 -15.77
N LEU A 111 15.78 -7.25 -15.45
CA LEU A 111 15.50 -6.14 -14.52
C LEU A 111 16.12 -6.39 -13.14
N ARG A 112 15.99 -7.62 -12.61
CA ARG A 112 16.61 -8.00 -11.33
C ARG A 112 18.13 -7.90 -11.38
N MET A 113 18.75 -8.30 -12.50
CA MET A 113 20.19 -8.20 -12.68
C MET A 113 20.66 -6.74 -12.82
N ALA A 114 19.88 -5.87 -13.46
CA ALA A 114 20.15 -4.44 -13.51
C ALA A 114 20.11 -3.80 -12.11
N VAL A 115 19.11 -4.14 -11.27
CA VAL A 115 19.06 -3.67 -9.88
C VAL A 115 20.29 -4.14 -9.10
N LYS A 116 20.68 -5.41 -9.28
CA LYS A 116 21.91 -5.93 -8.65
C LYS A 116 23.13 -5.13 -9.09
N GLU A 117 23.30 -4.84 -10.37
CA GLU A 117 24.45 -4.10 -10.88
C GLU A 117 24.54 -2.72 -10.21
N VAL A 118 23.43 -1.98 -10.18
CA VAL A 118 23.35 -0.65 -9.58
C VAL A 118 23.67 -0.66 -8.08
N ILE A 119 23.13 -1.66 -7.35
CA ILE A 119 23.29 -1.73 -5.90
C ILE A 119 24.59 -2.41 -5.47
N CYS A 120 25.14 -3.36 -6.24
CA CYS A 120 26.25 -4.19 -5.81
C CYS A 120 27.59 -3.83 -6.47
N ASP A 121 27.56 -3.39 -7.72
CA ASP A 121 28.78 -3.29 -8.52
C ASP A 121 29.19 -1.83 -8.76
N SER A 122 28.23 -0.90 -8.88
CA SER A 122 28.50 0.52 -9.12
C SER A 122 28.57 1.37 -7.83
N GLY A 123 29.77 1.53 -7.25
CA GLY A 123 29.95 2.31 -6.01
C GLY A 123 29.55 3.80 -6.09
N SER A 124 29.60 4.42 -7.27
CA SER A 124 29.18 5.81 -7.50
C SER A 124 27.67 5.94 -7.73
N GLU A 125 27.07 5.07 -8.54
CA GLU A 125 25.63 5.11 -8.85
C GLU A 125 24.79 4.67 -7.66
N ARG A 126 25.30 3.72 -6.87
CA ARG A 126 24.69 3.28 -5.61
C ARG A 126 24.29 4.46 -4.71
N ARG A 127 25.11 5.52 -4.66
CA ARG A 127 24.85 6.70 -3.81
C ARG A 127 23.62 7.50 -4.21
N GLN A 128 23.13 7.33 -5.45
CA GLN A 128 21.91 7.98 -5.91
C GLN A 128 20.66 7.34 -5.32
N TYR A 129 20.78 6.10 -4.80
CA TYR A 129 19.70 5.30 -4.24
C TYR A 129 19.88 5.12 -2.72
N GLU A 130 20.12 6.22 -2.00
CA GLU A 130 20.36 6.19 -0.55
C GLU A 130 19.20 5.53 0.22
N GLU A 131 17.96 5.83 -0.15
CA GLU A 131 16.77 5.24 0.47
C GLU A 131 16.75 3.71 0.31
N ALA A 132 17.08 3.21 -0.88
CA ALA A 132 17.17 1.76 -1.13
C ALA A 132 18.29 1.11 -0.29
N LEU A 133 19.44 1.78 -0.14
CA LEU A 133 20.53 1.29 0.70
C LEU A 133 20.16 1.23 2.16
N ILE A 134 19.50 2.26 2.68
CA ILE A 134 19.04 2.29 4.06
C ILE A 134 18.06 1.14 4.29
N ALA A 135 17.06 0.97 3.42
CA ALA A 135 16.09 -0.12 3.51
C ALA A 135 16.77 -1.49 3.53
N ILE A 136 17.73 -1.74 2.62
CA ILE A 136 18.49 -2.99 2.58
C ILE A 136 19.30 -3.20 3.87
N THR A 137 20.01 -2.17 4.32
CA THR A 137 20.99 -2.28 5.42
C THR A 137 20.35 -2.37 6.80
N ILE A 138 19.10 -1.94 6.95
CA ILE A 138 18.28 -2.18 8.14
C ILE A 138 18.00 -3.68 8.31
N ASP A 139 17.66 -4.37 7.22
CA ASP A 139 17.27 -5.78 7.24
C ASP A 139 18.49 -6.72 7.22
N GLU A 140 19.51 -6.42 6.39
CA GLU A 140 20.71 -7.25 6.27
C GLU A 140 21.94 -6.48 5.78
N SER A 141 23.14 -7.03 5.99
CA SER A 141 24.35 -6.43 5.39
C SER A 141 24.26 -6.42 3.85
N LEU A 142 24.73 -5.33 3.22
CA LEU A 142 24.78 -5.21 1.75
C LEU A 142 25.48 -6.39 1.06
N LYS A 143 26.52 -6.96 1.69
CA LYS A 143 27.22 -8.16 1.17
C LYS A 143 26.28 -9.36 1.05
N ARG A 144 25.46 -9.59 2.06
CA ARG A 144 24.50 -10.71 2.10
C ARG A 144 23.39 -10.49 1.08
N TYR A 145 22.86 -9.27 1.01
CA TYR A 145 21.91 -8.87 -0.02
C TYR A 145 22.42 -9.17 -1.43
N CYS A 146 23.64 -8.73 -1.77
CA CYS A 146 24.24 -8.93 -3.09
C CYS A 146 24.46 -10.40 -3.47
N GLN A 147 24.59 -11.30 -2.48
CA GLN A 147 24.63 -12.75 -2.70
C GLN A 147 23.23 -13.31 -2.99
N ARG A 148 22.18 -12.76 -2.39
CA ARG A 148 20.80 -13.26 -2.53
C ARG A 148 20.10 -12.75 -3.77
N ILE A 149 20.23 -11.46 -4.10
CA ILE A 149 19.52 -10.85 -5.25
C ILE A 149 19.83 -11.54 -6.58
N GLY A 150 21.01 -12.17 -6.71
CA GLY A 150 21.39 -12.95 -7.89
C GLY A 150 20.60 -14.25 -8.08
N ARG A 151 19.90 -14.74 -7.06
CA ARG A 151 19.17 -16.01 -7.12
C ARG A 151 17.81 -15.84 -7.80
N SER A 152 17.41 -16.86 -8.55
CA SER A 152 16.11 -16.90 -9.24
C SER A 152 14.89 -16.91 -8.32
N ASP A 153 15.07 -17.34 -7.07
CA ASP A 153 14.04 -17.42 -6.04
C ASP A 153 14.02 -16.19 -5.13
N PHE A 154 14.74 -15.13 -5.47
CA PHE A 154 14.80 -13.89 -4.69
C PHE A 154 13.52 -13.07 -4.81
N TRP A 155 12.89 -12.79 -3.66
CA TRP A 155 11.68 -11.98 -3.59
C TRP A 155 12.09 -10.53 -3.36
N GLY A 156 11.85 -9.67 -4.35
CA GLY A 156 12.05 -8.23 -4.19
C GLY A 156 10.94 -7.57 -3.38
N GLY A 157 11.19 -6.34 -2.94
CA GLY A 157 10.27 -5.47 -2.23
C GLY A 157 10.49 -4.00 -2.59
N GLU A 158 10.38 -3.14 -1.57
CA GLU A 158 10.46 -1.69 -1.73
C GLU A 158 11.85 -1.22 -2.18
N SER A 159 12.92 -1.81 -1.64
CA SER A 159 14.30 -1.46 -2.00
C SER A 159 14.58 -1.58 -3.49
N GLU A 160 14.12 -2.66 -4.12
CA GLU A 160 14.30 -2.87 -5.56
C GLU A 160 13.42 -1.93 -6.38
N LEU A 161 12.24 -1.58 -5.86
CA LEU A 161 11.32 -0.67 -6.51
C LEU A 161 11.92 0.74 -6.59
N LEU A 162 12.53 1.23 -5.51
CA LEU A 162 13.21 2.53 -5.46
C LEU A 162 14.33 2.67 -6.50
N VAL A 163 14.95 1.56 -6.90
CA VAL A 163 15.98 1.54 -7.96
C VAL A 163 15.36 1.46 -9.35
N SER A 164 14.24 0.72 -9.47
CA SER A 164 13.62 0.41 -10.76
C SER A 164 12.66 1.50 -11.26
N THR A 165 12.21 2.41 -10.40
CA THR A 165 11.38 3.56 -10.78
C THR A 165 12.26 4.75 -11.11
N CYS A 166 12.61 4.91 -12.39
CA CYS A 166 13.21 6.12 -12.96
C CYS A 166 12.44 6.52 -14.23
#